data_AF-A0A436S2B2-F1
#
_entry.id   AF-A0A436S2B2-F1
#
_cell.length_a   1.000
_cell.length_b   1.000
_cell.length_c   1.000
_cell.angle_alpha   90.00
_cell.angle_beta   90.00
_cell.angle_gamma   90.00
#
_symmetry.space_group_name_H-M   'P 1'
#
loop_
_entity.id
_entity.type
_entity.pdbx_description
1 polymer ?
#
loop_
_entity_poly.entity_id
_entity_poly.type
_entity_poly.pdbx_seq_one_letter_code
_entity_poly.pdbx_strand_id
1 'polypeptide(L)'
;VCYVQELHLDHKVKVSFQLIDHDEKRLRAYQEIRHVDGWLAATSEQLALHVDMAGPRVAPFPADVMAKVEAMRAAHAALPMPERAGRSIGIKRKSA
;
A
#
# COMPACT_ATOMS: atom_id res chain seq x y z
N VAL A 1 -3.89 4.99 6.72
CA VAL A 1 -2.57 5.68 6.72
C VAL A 1 -2.11 5.84 8.17
N CYS A 2 -0.82 5.62 8.46
CA CYS A 2 -0.20 5.93 9.74
C CYS A 2 0.89 6.99 9.52
N TYR A 3 0.76 8.15 10.17
CA TYR A 3 1.83 9.13 10.27
C TYR A 3 2.73 8.77 11.45
N VAL A 4 4.03 8.64 11.20
CA VAL A 4 5.03 8.15 12.18
C VAL A 4 5.95 9.27 12.60
N GLN A 5 6.47 10.03 11.64
CA GLN A 5 7.37 11.15 11.87
C GLN A 5 7.09 12.24 10.84
N GLU A 6 7.11 13.50 11.28
CA GLU A 6 6.85 14.65 10.43
C GLU A 6 7.93 14.83 9.36
N LEU A 7 7.49 15.30 8.20
CA LEU A 7 8.37 15.74 7.11
C LEU A 7 8.28 17.27 7.04
N HIS A 8 9.41 17.91 6.75
CA HIS A 8 9.48 19.35 6.54
C HIS A 8 9.69 19.66 5.05
N LEU A 9 9.58 20.95 4.71
CA LEU A 9 9.94 21.44 3.39
C LEU A 9 11.37 20.98 3.03
N ASP A 10 11.58 20.64 1.76
CA ASP A 10 12.84 20.18 1.19
C ASP A 10 13.38 18.81 1.69
N HIS A 11 12.65 18.13 2.59
CA HIS A 11 12.98 16.73 2.91
C HIS A 11 12.88 15.84 1.67
N LYS A 12 13.97 15.13 1.38
CA LYS A 12 14.02 14.15 0.30
C LYS A 12 13.54 12.80 0.81
N VAL A 13 12.63 12.19 0.08
CA VAL A 13 12.03 10.91 0.47
C VAL A 13 12.08 9.90 -0.66
N LYS A 14 12.11 8.63 -0.28
CA LYS A 14 11.84 7.49 -1.14
C LYS A 14 10.50 6.91 -0.76
N VAL A 15 9.66 6.65 -1.76
CA VAL A 15 8.42 5.91 -1.58
C VAL A 15 8.63 4.49 -2.10
N SER A 16 8.36 3.50 -1.26
CA SER A 16 8.28 2.11 -1.70
C SER A 16 6.83 1.72 -1.91
N PHE A 17 6.62 0.76 -2.81
CA PHE A 17 5.33 0.15 -3.07
C PHE A 17 5.50 -1.36 -3.07
N GLN A 18 4.64 -2.05 -2.36
CA GLN A 18 4.57 -3.51 -2.35
C GLN A 18 3.13 -3.93 -2.60
N LEU A 19 2.94 -4.76 -3.63
CA LEU A 19 1.67 -5.43 -3.89
C LEU A 19 1.56 -6.64 -2.96
N ILE A 20 0.65 -6.56 -1.99
CA ILE A 20 0.45 -7.59 -0.96
C ILE A 20 -0.45 -8.70 -1.48
N ASP A 21 -1.55 -8.30 -2.12
CA ASP A 21 -2.57 -9.24 -2.58
C ASP A 21 -3.36 -8.65 -3.76
N HIS A 22 -4.04 -9.50 -4.52
CA HIS A 22 -4.96 -9.08 -5.57
C HIS A 22 -6.01 -10.15 -5.87
N ASP A 23 -7.09 -9.73 -6.50
CA ASP A 23 -7.99 -10.64 -7.21
C ASP A 23 -8.25 -10.13 -8.63
N GLU A 24 -9.33 -10.61 -9.28
CA GLU A 24 -9.71 -10.21 -10.63
C GLU A 24 -9.87 -8.68 -10.82
N LYS A 25 -10.09 -7.88 -9.76
CA LYS A 25 -10.45 -6.45 -9.87
C LYS A 25 -9.96 -5.55 -8.73
N ARG A 26 -9.27 -6.10 -7.73
CA ARG A 26 -8.83 -5.38 -6.53
C ARG A 26 -7.35 -5.60 -6.30
N LEU A 27 -6.68 -4.58 -5.76
CA LEU A 27 -5.30 -4.64 -5.31
C LEU A 27 -5.24 -4.26 -3.83
N ARG A 28 -4.60 -5.09 -3.00
CA ARG A 28 -4.15 -4.69 -1.67
C ARG A 28 -2.69 -4.29 -1.77
N ALA A 29 -2.41 -3.00 -1.60
CA ALA A 29 -1.08 -2.45 -1.69
C ALA A 29 -0.63 -1.85 -0.36
N TYR A 30 0.67 -1.89 -0.13
CA TYR A 30 1.34 -1.25 1.00
C TYR A 30 2.42 -0.31 0.50
N GLN A 31 2.51 0.87 1.12
CA GLN A 31 3.47 1.90 0.78
C GLN A 31 4.13 2.45 2.03
N GLU A 32 5.43 2.75 1.91
CA GLU A 32 6.17 3.46 2.93
C GLU A 32 6.79 4.71 2.34
N ILE A 33 6.74 5.80 3.09
CA ILE A 33 7.53 7.00 2.82
C ILE A 33 8.69 6.98 3.82
N ARG A 34 9.92 6.90 3.31
CA ARG A 34 11.14 7.00 4.11
C ARG A 34 11.94 8.20 3.70
N HIS A 35 12.47 8.94 4.68
CA HIS A 35 13.49 9.93 4.38
C HIS A 35 14.74 9.26 3.82
N VAL A 36 15.57 10.00 3.09
CA VAL A 36 16.84 9.48 2.54
C VAL A 36 17.81 8.98 3.63
N ASP A 37 17.68 9.49 4.85
CA ASP A 37 18.43 9.01 6.02
C ASP A 37 17.89 7.68 6.59
N GLY A 38 16.86 7.11 5.97
CA GLY A 38 16.34 5.76 6.24
C GLY A 38 15.17 5.68 7.23
N TRP A 39 14.89 6.74 7.98
CA TRP A 39 13.77 6.76 8.94
C TRP A 39 12.40 6.81 8.25
N LEU A 40 11.41 6.22 8.90
CA LEU A 40 10.05 6.04 8.39
C LEU A 40 9.16 7.24 8.73
N ALA A 41 8.69 7.96 7.71
CA ALA A 41 7.81 9.09 7.88
C ALA A 41 6.34 8.67 7.99
N ALA A 42 5.88 7.82 7.07
CA ALA A 42 4.50 7.37 7.03
C ALA A 42 4.35 6.01 6.35
N THR A 43 3.25 5.32 6.65
CA THR A 43 2.83 4.09 5.95
C THR A 43 1.39 4.21 5.48
N SER A 44 1.10 3.56 4.35
CA SER A 44 -0.26 3.48 3.81
C SER A 44 -0.54 2.07 3.35
N GLU A 45 -1.64 1.50 3.84
CA GLU A 45 -2.20 0.27 3.30
C GLU A 45 -3.54 0.60 2.66
N GLN A 46 -3.75 0.15 1.43
CA GLN A 46 -4.88 0.54 0.61
C GLN A 46 -5.45 -0.66 -0.14
N LEU A 47 -6.78 -0.67 -0.26
CA LEU A 47 -7.50 -1.53 -1.19
C LEU A 47 -7.94 -0.67 -2.38
N ALA A 48 -7.34 -0.89 -3.54
CA ALA A 48 -7.70 -0.22 -4.79
C ALA A 48 -8.62 -1.12 -5.63
N LEU A 49 -9.55 -0.51 -6.37
CA LEU A 49 -10.52 -1.22 -7.21
C LEU A 49 -10.40 -0.72 -8.65
N HIS A 50 -10.45 -1.64 -9.62
CA HIS A 50 -10.56 -1.29 -11.03
C HIS A 50 -12.00 -0.92 -11.37
N VAL A 51 -12.18 0.27 -11.93
CA VAL A 51 -13.50 0.82 -12.26
C VAL A 51 -13.60 0.96 -13.78
N ASP A 52 -14.69 0.45 -14.34
CA ASP A 52 -15.06 0.71 -15.73
C ASP A 52 -15.43 2.19 -15.89
N MET A 53 -14.89 2.85 -16.90
CA MET A 53 -15.16 4.26 -17.16
C MET A 53 -16.46 4.48 -17.94
N ALA A 54 -17.05 3.43 -18.53
CA ALA A 54 -18.36 3.50 -19.20
C ALA A 54 -19.53 3.65 -18.20
N GLY A 55 -19.29 3.41 -16.91
CA GLY A 55 -20.22 3.66 -15.81
C GLY A 55 -19.58 3.26 -14.48
N PRO A 56 -19.93 3.86 -13.33
CA PRO A 56 -19.16 3.73 -12.08
C PRO A 56 -19.33 2.36 -11.40
N ARG A 57 -18.82 1.30 -12.03
CA ARG A 57 -18.87 -0.09 -11.55
C ARG A 57 -17.48 -0.70 -11.53
N VAL A 58 -17.25 -1.55 -10.54
CA VAL A 58 -16.03 -2.34 -10.44
C VAL A 58 -16.07 -3.43 -11.51
N ALA A 59 -14.99 -3.58 -12.27
CA ALA A 59 -14.87 -4.57 -13.35
C ALA A 59 -13.55 -5.33 -13.24
N PRO A 60 -13.47 -6.57 -13.77
CA PRO A 60 -12.21 -7.30 -13.88
C PRO A 60 -11.14 -6.50 -14.63
N PHE A 61 -9.88 -6.66 -14.24
CA PHE A 61 -8.76 -6.13 -15.00
C PHE A 61 -8.76 -6.72 -16.43
N PRO A 62 -8.43 -5.90 -17.45
CA PRO A 62 -8.08 -6.43 -18.76
C PRO A 62 -6.96 -7.47 -18.65
N ALA A 63 -6.99 -8.49 -19.52
CA ALA A 63 -6.08 -9.64 -19.41
C ALA A 63 -4.59 -9.25 -19.42
N ASP A 64 -4.21 -8.24 -20.21
CA ASP A 64 -2.84 -7.73 -20.27
C ASP A 64 -2.42 -6.99 -18.98
N VAL A 65 -3.37 -6.34 -18.30
CA VAL A 65 -3.16 -5.70 -17.01
C VAL A 65 -3.06 -6.73 -15.90
N MET A 66 -3.95 -7.73 -15.90
CA MET A 66 -3.92 -8.83 -14.92
C MET A 66 -2.58 -9.58 -14.97
N ALA A 67 -2.06 -9.86 -16.16
CA ALA A 67 -0.74 -10.48 -16.31
C ALA A 67 0.40 -9.65 -15.70
N LYS A 68 0.33 -8.31 -15.78
CA LYS A 68 1.31 -7.41 -15.13
C LYS A 68 1.16 -7.39 -13.62
N VAL A 69 -0.07 -7.42 -13.11
CA VAL A 69 -0.38 -7.50 -11.68
C VAL A 69 0.17 -8.80 -11.09
N GLU A 70 -0.08 -9.93 -11.75
CA GLU A 70 0.43 -11.24 -11.34
C GLU A 70 1.96 -11.29 -11.34
N ALA A 71 2.61 -10.77 -12.38
CA ALA A 71 4.07 -10.68 -12.45
C ALA A 71 4.65 -9.84 -11.30
N MET A 72 4.05 -8.69 -10.99
CA MET A 72 4.44 -7.85 -9.86
C MET A 72 4.21 -8.58 -8.52
N ARG A 73 3.07 -9.26 -8.36
CA ARG A 73 2.76 -10.03 -7.15
C ARG A 73 3.75 -11.16 -6.94
N ALA A 74 4.15 -11.86 -8.00
CA ALA A 74 5.16 -12.91 -7.95
C ALA A 74 6.52 -12.34 -7.50
N ALA A 75 6.96 -11.21 -8.08
CA ALA A 75 8.19 -10.54 -7.67
C ALA A 75 8.16 -10.08 -6.20
N HIS A 76 7.03 -9.55 -5.74
CA HIS A 76 6.85 -9.09 -4.36
C HIS A 76 6.60 -10.21 -3.35
N ALA A 77 6.32 -11.45 -3.80
CA ALA A 77 6.08 -12.60 -2.93
C ALA A 77 7.28 -12.95 -2.04
N ALA A 78 8.49 -12.66 -2.52
CA ALA A 78 9.75 -12.94 -1.83
C ALA A 78 10.10 -11.87 -0.78
N LEU A 79 9.41 -10.72 -0.77
CA LEU A 79 9.63 -9.67 0.21
C LEU A 79 8.92 -10.00 1.52
N PRO A 80 9.48 -9.60 2.68
CA PRO A 80 8.79 -9.78 3.96
C PRO A 80 7.46 -8.99 3.97
N MET A 81 6.51 -9.47 4.77
CA MET A 81 5.29 -8.72 5.05
C MET A 81 5.65 -7.42 5.81
N PRO A 82 5.13 -6.25 5.41
CA PRO A 82 5.42 -5.00 6.11
C PRO A 82 4.95 -5.03 7.56
N GLU A 83 5.77 -4.50 8.48
CA GLU A 83 5.55 -4.56 9.93
C GLU A 83 4.17 -4.03 10.36
N ARG A 84 3.65 -3.00 9.68
CA ARG A 84 2.38 -2.34 10.05
C ARG A 84 1.21 -2.69 9.12
N ALA A 85 1.35 -3.69 8.26
CA ALA A 85 0.23 -4.19 7.46
C ALA A 85 -0.84 -4.82 8.37
N GLY A 86 -2.12 -4.59 8.07
CA GLY A 86 -3.27 -5.07 8.83
C GLY A 86 -3.53 -4.33 10.15
N ARG A 87 -2.84 -3.23 10.44
CA ARG A 87 -2.98 -2.52 11.71
C ARG A 87 -4.37 -1.91 11.89
N SER A 88 -4.99 -2.17 13.04
CA SER A 88 -6.26 -1.56 13.45
C SER A 88 -6.07 -0.30 14.30
N ILE A 89 -7.10 0.56 14.35
CA ILE A 89 -7.13 1.76 15.18
C ILE A 89 -7.84 1.44 16.50
N GLY A 90 -7.27 1.88 17.61
CA GLY A 90 -7.90 1.81 18.93
C GLY A 90 -7.29 2.83 19.88
N ILE A 91 -8.12 3.38 20.79
CA ILE A 91 -7.65 4.30 21.83
C ILE A 91 -7.06 3.46 22.96
N LYS A 92 -5.74 3.56 23.18
CA LYS A 92 -5.12 3.01 24.39
C LYS A 92 -5.58 3.81 25.61
N ARG A 93 -6.34 3.17 26.49
CA ARG A 93 -6.68 3.75 27.80
C ARG A 93 -5.57 3.41 28.78
N LYS A 94 -5.16 4.38 29.59
CA LYS A 94 -4.29 4.10 30.73
C LYS A 94 -5.10 3.27 31.73
N SER A 95 -4.52 2.18 32.22
CA SER A 95 -5.06 1.50 33.40
C SER A 95 -5.03 2.49 34.57
N ALA A 96 -6.09 2.50 35.37
CA ALA A 96 -6.18 3.32 36.58
C ALA A 96 -5.12 2.92 37.60
#